data_AF-A0A564ZHU5-F1
#
_entry.id   AF-A0A564ZHU5-F1
#
_cell.length_a   1.000
_cell.length_b   1.000
_cell.length_c   1.000
_cell.angle_alpha   90.00
_cell.angle_beta   90.00
_cell.angle_gamma   90.00
#
_symmetry.space_group_name_H-M   'P 1'
#
loop_
_entity.id
_entity.type
_entity.pdbx_description
1 polymer ?
#
loop_
_entity_poly.entity_id
_entity_poly.type
_entity_poly.pdbx_seq_one_letter_code
_entity_poly.pdbx_strand_id
1 'polypeptide(L)' 'MGQNITLRLDKELIRKAKVLAAQQGTSVSGLLTRHLEQLINEEGVYETSRQYALALLERGLHLGGKIPCPREQWHDR' A
#
# COMPACT_ATOMS: atom_id res chain seq x y z
N MET A 1 -10.14 -15.18 15.11
CA MET A 1 -11.61 -15.27 15.13
C MET A 1 -12.13 -14.48 13.95
N GLY A 2 -12.95 -15.08 13.09
CA GLY A 2 -13.50 -14.40 11.90
C GLY A 2 -14.99 -14.14 12.08
N GLN A 3 -15.48 -13.00 11.59
CA GLN A 3 -16.91 -12.68 11.52
C GLN A 3 -17.41 -12.93 10.10
N ASN A 4 -18.56 -13.59 9.97
CA ASN A 4 -19.16 -13.86 8.66
C ASN A 4 -19.88 -12.62 8.14
N ILE A 5 -19.64 -12.27 6.88
CA ILE A 5 -20.30 -11.18 6.16
C ILE A 5 -21.13 -11.79 5.03
N THR A 6 -22.42 -11.46 4.98
CA THR A 6 -23.33 -11.89 3.90
C THR A 6 -23.43 -10.78 2.87
N LEU A 7 -23.08 -11.09 1.62
CA LEU A 7 -23.16 -10.16 0.49
C LEU A 7 -24.25 -10.58 -0.48
N ARG A 8 -25.02 -9.62 -0.99
CA ARG A 8 -25.91 -9.82 -2.13
C ARG A 8 -25.13 -9.49 -3.39
N LEU A 9 -24.91 -10.49 -4.24
CA LEU A 9 -24.18 -10.35 -5.49
C LEU A 9 -25.02 -10.92 -6.64
N ASP A 10 -24.81 -10.35 -7.82
CA ASP A 10 -25.50 -10.82 -9.03
C ASP A 10 -25.06 -12.24 -9.43
N LYS A 11 -25.95 -13.01 -10.05
CA LYS A 11 -25.66 -14.42 -10.39
C LYS A 11 -24.46 -14.55 -11.33
N GLU A 12 -24.36 -13.65 -12.30
CA GLU A 12 -23.22 -13.62 -13.22
C GLU A 12 -21.90 -13.27 -12.52
N LEU A 13 -21.95 -12.38 -11.52
CA LEU A 13 -20.78 -12.01 -10.75
C LEU A 13 -20.28 -13.21 -9.92
N ILE A 14 -21.20 -13.94 -9.28
CA ILE A 14 -20.86 -15.16 -8.53
C ILE A 14 -20.22 -16.21 -9.46
N ARG A 15 -20.74 -16.37 -10.68
CA ARG A 15 -20.19 -17.32 -11.67
C ARG A 15 -18.76 -16.95 -12.05
N LYS A 16 -18.51 -15.68 -12.39
CA LYS A 16 -17.17 -15.18 -12.73
C LYS A 16 -16.19 -15.30 -11.56
N ALA A 17 -16.64 -14.97 -10.35
CA ALA A 17 -15.83 -15.07 -9.14
C ALA A 17 -15.41 -16.52 -8.86
N LYS A 18 -16.30 -17.51 -9.06
CA LYS A 18 -15.96 -18.93 -8.92
C LYS A 18 -14.88 -19.38 -9.91
N VAL A 19 -15.01 -18.98 -11.18
CA VAL A 19 -14.01 -19.31 -12.22
C VAL A 19 -12.65 -18.70 -11.87
N LEU A 20 -12.64 -17.43 -11.48
CA LEU A 20 -11.40 -16.74 -11.11
C LEU A 20 -10.75 -17.36 -9.86
N ALA A 21 -11.55 -17.67 -8.85
CA ALA A 21 -11.06 -18.33 -7.64
C ALA A 21 -10.46 -19.71 -7.95
N ALA A 22 -11.11 -20.51 -8.80
CA ALA A 22 -10.60 -21.80 -9.24
C ALA A 22 -9.28 -21.67 -10.03
N GLN A 23 -9.17 -20.70 -10.93
CA GLN A 23 -7.93 -20.42 -11.67
C GLN A 23 -6.77 -20.06 -10.74
N GLN A 24 -7.04 -19.37 -9.64
CA GLN A 24 -6.04 -18.97 -8.64
C GLN A 24 -5.84 -20.00 -7.52
N GLY A 25 -6.49 -21.17 -7.59
CA GLY A 25 -6.40 -22.21 -6.55
C GLY A 25 -6.93 -21.78 -5.18
N THR A 26 -7.90 -20.85 -5.14
CA THR A 26 -8.48 -20.30 -3.91
C THR A 26 -10.00 -20.45 -3.88
N SER A 27 -10.63 -20.15 -2.75
CA SER A 27 -12.09 -20.05 -2.63
C SER A 27 -12.57 -18.63 -2.95
N VAL A 28 -13.86 -18.47 -3.26
CA VAL A 28 -14.46 -17.13 -3.48
C VAL A 28 -14.29 -16.25 -2.25
N SER A 29 -14.47 -16.80 -1.04
CA SER A 29 -14.25 -16.06 0.20
C SER A 29 -12.78 -15.68 0.36
N GLY A 30 -11.84 -16.59 0.08
CA GLY A 30 -10.41 -16.30 0.16
C GLY A 30 -9.97 -15.23 -0.84
N LEU A 31 -10.55 -15.23 -2.04
CA LEU A 31 -10.33 -14.20 -3.05
C LEU A 31 -10.82 -12.83 -2.57
N LEU A 32 -12.04 -12.77 -2.01
CA LEU A 32 -12.60 -11.54 -1.46
C LEU A 32 -11.79 -11.01 -0.27
N THR A 33 -11.36 -11.90 0.63
CA THR A 33 -10.49 -11.53 1.76
C THR A 33 -9.19 -10.92 1.26
N ARG A 34 -8.51 -11.55 0.30
CA ARG A 34 -7.27 -11.01 -0.28
C ARG A 34 -7.45 -9.64 -0.92
N HIS A 35 -8.55 -9.43 -1.65
CA HIS A 35 -8.84 -8.12 -2.24
C HIS A 35 -9.15 -7.05 -1.19
N LEU A 36 -9.88 -7.40 -0.12
CA LEU A 36 -10.13 -6.48 0.99
C LEU A 36 -8.84 -6.10 1.72
N GLU A 37 -7.97 -7.09 1.99
CA GLU A 37 -6.64 -6.84 2.57
C GLU A 37 -5.82 -5.92 1.67
N GLN A 38 -5.84 -6.13 0.35
CA GLN A 38 -5.14 -5.27 -0.59
C GLN A 38 -5.68 -3.84 -0.55
N LEU A 39 -7.00 -3.63 -0.57
CA LEU A 39 -7.60 -2.30 -0.49
C LEU A 39 -7.25 -1.58 0.81
N ILE A 40 -7.34 -2.27 1.95
CA ILE A 40 -6.99 -1.72 3.26
C ILE A 40 -5.50 -1.38 3.31
N ASN A 41 -4.65 -2.24 2.75
CA ASN A 41 -3.21 -2.01 2.72
C ASN A 41 -2.83 -0.87 1.78
N GLU A 42 -3.50 -0.73 0.62
CA GLU A 42 -3.30 0.42 -0.28
C GLU A 42 -3.63 1.74 0.43
N GLU A 43 -4.71 1.80 1.23
CA GLU A 43 -5.02 2.97 2.05
C GLU A 43 -4.00 3.17 3.20
N GLY A 44 -3.58 2.09 3.87
CA GLY A 44 -2.69 2.13 5.03
C GLY A 44 -1.22 2.39 4.71
N VAL A 45 -0.74 1.92 3.56
CA VAL A 45 0.67 2.06 3.13
C VAL A 45 1.01 3.51 2.88
N TYR A 46 0.12 4.27 2.23
CA TYR A 46 0.34 5.70 2.01
C TYR A 46 0.46 6.44 3.34
N GLU A 47 -0.50 6.26 4.25
CA GLU A 47 -0.52 7.01 5.50
C GLU A 47 0.67 6.64 6.41
N THR A 48 1.02 5.35 6.45
CA THR A 48 2.21 4.88 7.19
C THR A 48 3.50 5.44 6.60
N SER A 49 3.63 5.43 5.26
CA SER A 49 4.79 6.00 4.57
C SER A 49 4.89 7.51 4.78
N ARG A 50 3.74 8.19 4.77
CA ARG A 50 3.63 9.63 5.04
C ARG A 50 4.08 9.96 6.46
N GLN A 51 3.58 9.25 7.47
CA GLN A 51 3.98 9.43 8.86
C GLN A 51 5.49 9.18 9.06
N TYR A 52 6.01 8.12 8.47
CA TYR A 52 7.44 7.83 8.49
C TYR A 52 8.28 8.94 7.85
N ALA A 53 7.88 9.43 6.67
CA ALA A 53 8.57 10.52 5.98
C ALA A 53 8.56 11.82 6.78
N LEU A 54 7.42 12.18 7.39
CA LEU A 54 7.32 13.37 8.24
C LEU A 54 8.22 13.26 9.47
N ALA A 55 8.21 12.12 10.16
CA ALA A 55 9.09 11.88 11.30
C ALA A 55 10.58 11.95 10.92
N LEU A 56 10.94 11.49 9.72
CA LEU A 56 12.30 11.58 9.19
C LEU A 56 12.71 13.04 8.93
N LEU A 57 11.80 13.85 8.38
CA LEU A 57 12.03 15.27 8.14
C LEU A 57 12.17 16.05 9.45
N GLU A 58 11.31 15.79 10.44
CA GLU A 58 11.38 16.42 11.76
C GLU A 58 12.67 16.08 12.51
N ARG A 59 13.09 14.81 12.45
CA ARG A 59 14.36 14.38 13.06
C ARG A 59 15.56 15.05 12.40
N GLY A 60 15.46 15.34 11.10
CA GLY A 60 16.58 15.78 10.28
C GLY A 60 17.58 14.65 10.01
N LEU A 61 18.26 14.74 8.87
CA LEU A 61 19.29 13.79 8.48
C LEU A 61 20.65 14.47 8.56
N HIS A 62 21.56 13.91 9.38
CA HIS A 62 22.96 14.27 9.32
C HIS A 62 23.59 13.51 8.14
N LEU A 63 23.33 14.01 6.92
CA LEU A 63 23.71 13.39 5.63
C LEU A 63 25.23 13.20 5.44
N GLY A 64 26.04 13.60 6.44
CA GLY A 64 27.48 13.54 6.39
C GLY A 64 28.05 14.54 5.38
N GLY A 65 29.36 14.75 5.47
CA GLY A 65 30.08 15.70 4.62
C GLY A 65 30.39 17.02 5.32
N LYS A 66 31.47 17.65 4.86
CA LYS A 66 31.79 19.04 5.19
C LYS A 66 31.26 19.88 4.05
N ILE A 67 30.54 20.96 4.35
CA ILE A 67 30.12 21.93 3.31
C ILE A 67 31.41 22.54 2.74
N PRO A 68 31.82 22.17 1.51
CA PRO A 68 33.13 22.53 1.00
C PRO A 68 33.16 23.98 0.49
N CYS A 69 32.00 24.50 0.07
CA CYS A 69 31.79 25.86 -0.37
C CYS A 69 30.32 26.30 -0.18
N PRO A 70 30.05 27.61 -0.04
CA PRO A 70 28.70 28.17 -0.02
C PRO A 70 27.90 27.79 -1.27
N ARG A 71 26.57 27.71 -1.15
CA ARG A 71 25.64 27.34 -2.24
C ARG A 71 25.85 28.18 -3.50
N GLU A 72 26.16 29.45 -3.32
CA GLU A 72 26.32 30.45 -4.37
C GLU A 72 27.49 30.11 -5.30
N GLN A 73 28.50 29.37 -4.81
CA GLN A 73 29.68 28.96 -5.58
C GLN A 73 29.47 27.67 -6.39
N TRP A 74 28.33 26.99 -6.25
CA TRP A 74 28.03 25.75 -6.99
C TRP A 74 27.53 26.01 -8.42
N HIS A 75 27.24 27.26 -8.78
CA HIS A 75 26.68 27.64 -10.06
C HIS A 75 27.71 28.06 -11.11
N ASP A 76 28.96 28.31 -10.70
CA ASP A 76 30.01 28.73 -11.62
C ASP A 76 30.62 27.50 -12.28
N ARG A 77 30.29 27.32 -13.56
CA ARG A 77 31.02 26.45 -14.49
C ARG A 77 31.98 27.27 -15.33
#